data_AF-A0A535HAZ3-F1
#
_entry.id   AF-A0A535HAZ3-F1
#
_cell.length_a   1.000
_cell.length_b   1.000
_cell.length_c   1.000
_cell.angle_alpha   90.00
_cell.angle_beta   90.00
_cell.angle_gamma   90.00
#
_symmetry.space_group_name_H-M   'P 1'
#
loop_
_entity.id
_entity.type
_entity.pdbx_description
1 polymer ?
#
loop_
_entity_poly.entity_id
_entity_poly.type
_entity_poly.pdbx_seq_one_letter_code
_entity_poly.pdbx_strand_id
1 'polypeptide(L)'
;MHIRHLTRRTLLIIFPLLFALVFALVVQIRTASAASLKQLSSDPFTNSSSQHRTEVEPDTFSFGSTLVTAFQTGRIFNGGSSDIGWATSNNNGTTWTKGFLPGTTTFANPPGSFSAISDPSVAFDAAHNTWLILSLGITSNQTVVVSRSTDSGLGHTWSNPITVASGSLDKTWIVCDNTSTSPFFGHCYAEWDNPSSSDLLQMSTSTNGGLTWSAPKATVLGNHGLGGQPLVQPGGTVIVPYQSTASNSIRAFTSTNGGASWNGAVVISSFNDHGISSLRTEPLPSAEIDGSGKVYVVWQDCRFEPGCASNDLVMSTSTNGTSWSTVTRVPIDPVGSGIDHVIPGLAVDKATSGSSARLGLAFYFCSSTCQLQVGFVSSTNGGTTWTAKNTLTSTPMPLAWLANTSLGRMVGDYISTSFSNGHAFPVFAVATAPSGSTFNEAMFTVVSGLTIAQGTLKAGADRVLSTATSTRGIYIVR
;
A
#
# COMPACT_ATOMS: atom_id res chain seq x y z
N MET A 1 49.40 71.63 -63.09
CA MET A 1 48.09 71.04 -62.72
C MET A 1 47.88 71.34 -61.24
N HIS A 2 47.15 72.40 -60.90
CA HIS A 2 45.85 72.36 -60.18
C HIS A 2 45.88 71.57 -58.86
N ILE A 3 45.38 71.98 -57.69
CA ILE A 3 44.67 73.16 -57.15
C ILE A 3 44.60 72.90 -55.61
N ARG A 4 44.78 73.95 -54.79
CA ARG A 4 44.17 74.31 -53.48
C ARG A 4 43.97 73.30 -52.31
N HIS A 5 44.51 73.71 -51.16
CA HIS A 5 43.91 73.99 -49.82
C HIS A 5 42.72 73.20 -49.22
N LEU A 6 42.68 73.30 -47.88
CA LEU A 6 41.59 73.13 -46.87
C LEU A 6 41.49 71.74 -46.22
N THR A 7 41.98 71.55 -44.98
CA THR A 7 41.43 71.90 -43.64
C THR A 7 40.30 71.02 -43.11
N ARG A 8 40.50 70.61 -41.85
CA ARG A 8 39.54 70.55 -40.72
C ARG A 8 38.55 69.36 -40.57
N ARG A 9 38.68 68.78 -39.37
CA ARG A 9 37.66 68.51 -38.33
C ARG A 9 36.82 67.24 -38.39
N THR A 10 37.10 66.38 -37.39
CA THR A 10 36.19 65.94 -36.31
C THR A 10 34.78 65.53 -36.68
N LEU A 11 34.45 64.24 -36.44
CA LEU A 11 33.10 63.83 -36.03
C LEU A 11 33.20 62.92 -34.79
N LEU A 12 32.58 63.39 -33.70
CA LEU A 12 32.23 62.63 -32.49
C LEU A 12 31.00 61.75 -32.77
N ILE A 13 30.98 60.49 -32.28
CA ILE A 13 29.78 59.76 -31.78
C ILE A 13 30.28 58.76 -30.70
N ILE A 14 30.22 59.08 -29.40
CA ILE A 14 29.22 58.68 -28.37
C ILE A 14 29.28 57.18 -27.94
N PHE A 15 29.81 56.95 -26.72
CA PHE A 15 29.62 55.80 -25.79
C PHE A 15 28.15 55.72 -25.27
N PRO A 16 27.59 54.69 -24.55
CA PRO A 16 28.25 53.66 -23.73
C PRO A 16 27.55 52.25 -23.60
N LEU A 17 28.21 51.41 -22.79
CA LEU A 17 27.79 50.20 -22.06
C LEU A 17 26.29 49.96 -21.79
N LEU A 18 25.84 48.72 -22.04
CA LEU A 18 24.80 48.05 -21.22
C LEU A 18 24.93 46.52 -21.37
N PHE A 19 25.82 45.91 -20.57
CA PHE A 19 25.88 44.46 -20.36
C PHE A 19 25.16 44.16 -19.05
N ALA A 20 23.82 44.18 -19.07
CA ALA A 20 23.00 43.66 -17.98
C ALA A 20 22.63 42.21 -18.30
N LEU A 21 23.34 41.28 -17.66
CA LEU A 21 22.96 39.86 -17.63
C LEU A 21 21.58 39.74 -16.97
N VAL A 22 20.56 39.49 -17.78
CA VAL A 22 19.25 39.02 -17.30
C VAL A 22 19.37 37.51 -17.12
N PHE A 23 19.72 37.04 -15.93
CA PHE A 23 19.45 35.67 -15.51
C PHE A 23 17.95 35.57 -15.21
N ALA A 24 17.14 35.31 -16.23
CA ALA A 24 15.74 34.93 -16.04
C ALA A 24 15.72 33.50 -15.49
N LEU A 25 15.57 33.38 -14.17
CA LEU A 25 15.23 32.12 -13.52
C LEU A 25 13.80 31.75 -13.93
N VAL A 26 13.66 30.96 -15.00
CA VAL A 26 12.37 30.40 -15.40
C VAL A 26 12.01 29.32 -14.37
N VAL A 27 11.34 29.71 -13.30
CA VAL A 27 10.60 28.78 -12.45
C VAL A 27 9.42 28.30 -13.28
N GLN A 28 9.54 27.15 -13.94
CA GLN A 28 8.38 26.47 -14.50
C GLN A 28 7.50 26.03 -13.34
N ILE A 29 6.47 26.80 -13.03
CA ILE A 29 5.35 26.33 -12.21
C ILE A 29 4.65 25.27 -13.07
N ARG A 30 5.05 24.00 -12.93
CA ARG A 30 4.27 22.89 -13.43
C ARG A 30 3.03 22.82 -12.55
N THR A 31 1.89 23.28 -13.08
CA THR A 31 0.60 22.91 -12.50
C THR A 31 0.49 21.39 -12.59
N ALA A 32 0.53 20.71 -11.45
CA ALA A 32 0.31 19.27 -11.41
C ALA A 32 -1.13 19.01 -11.87
N SER A 33 -1.29 18.49 -13.08
CA SER A 33 -2.57 17.94 -13.54
C SER A 33 -2.80 16.64 -12.78
N ALA A 34 -4.00 16.47 -12.22
CA ALA A 34 -4.38 15.21 -11.58
C ALA A 34 -4.16 14.04 -12.55
N ALA A 35 -3.75 12.89 -12.01
CA ALA A 35 -3.51 11.71 -12.83
C ALA A 35 -4.79 11.29 -13.57
N SER A 36 -4.65 10.78 -14.79
CA SER A 36 -5.77 10.13 -15.48
C SER A 36 -6.06 8.80 -14.79
N LEU A 37 -7.22 8.71 -14.13
CA LEU A 37 -7.61 7.51 -13.39
C LEU A 37 -8.36 6.52 -14.28
N LYS A 38 -8.12 5.24 -14.06
CA LYS A 38 -8.83 4.12 -14.67
C LYS A 38 -9.65 3.42 -13.59
N GLN A 39 -10.97 3.42 -13.75
CA GLN A 39 -11.83 2.59 -12.90
C GLN A 39 -11.58 1.12 -13.24
N LEU A 40 -11.17 0.35 -12.23
CA LEU A 40 -10.95 -1.09 -12.33
C LEU A 40 -12.26 -1.84 -12.10
N SER A 41 -13.04 -1.47 -11.09
CA SER A 41 -14.27 -2.16 -10.73
C SER A 41 -15.34 -1.23 -10.17
N SER A 42 -16.53 -1.78 -9.96
CA SER A 42 -17.61 -1.18 -9.19
C SER A 42 -18.51 -2.28 -8.67
N ASP A 43 -18.96 -2.13 -7.43
CA ASP A 43 -19.93 -3.02 -6.79
C ASP A 43 -21.26 -3.14 -7.57
N PRO A 44 -21.61 -4.36 -8.05
CA PRO A 44 -22.86 -4.64 -8.73
C PRO A 44 -23.93 -5.25 -7.81
N PHE A 45 -23.61 -5.55 -6.54
CA PHE A 45 -24.49 -6.27 -5.64
C PHE A 45 -25.66 -5.39 -5.17
N THR A 46 -26.73 -6.05 -4.73
CA THR A 46 -28.00 -5.40 -4.32
C THR A 46 -28.63 -6.04 -3.08
N ASN A 47 -27.88 -6.89 -2.35
CA ASN A 47 -28.32 -7.53 -1.11
C ASN A 47 -28.51 -6.52 0.05
N SER A 48 -29.62 -6.64 0.78
CA SER A 48 -30.02 -5.67 1.80
C SER A 48 -29.08 -5.48 2.99
N SER A 49 -28.12 -6.38 3.21
CA SER A 49 -27.16 -6.30 4.31
C SER A 49 -25.97 -5.37 4.03
N SER A 50 -25.74 -4.99 2.77
CA SER A 50 -24.56 -4.25 2.34
C SER A 50 -24.86 -2.79 2.01
N GLN A 51 -23.84 -1.95 2.11
CA GLN A 51 -23.82 -0.60 1.57
C GLN A 51 -23.39 -0.66 0.11
N HIS A 52 -24.34 -0.53 -0.81
CA HIS A 52 -24.04 -0.72 -2.23
C HIS A 52 -23.26 0.42 -2.84
N ARG A 53 -22.58 0.08 -3.94
CA ARG A 53 -21.66 0.95 -4.68
C ARG A 53 -20.48 1.35 -3.79
N THR A 54 -19.94 0.37 -3.06
CA THR A 54 -18.73 0.52 -2.24
C THR A 54 -17.71 -0.58 -2.57
N GLU A 55 -16.46 -0.16 -2.78
CA GLU A 55 -15.29 -1.05 -2.87
C GLU A 55 -14.17 -0.46 -2.01
N VAL A 56 -13.54 -1.28 -1.17
CA VAL A 56 -12.54 -0.83 -0.20
C VAL A 56 -11.41 -1.86 -0.07
N GLU A 57 -10.32 -1.44 0.56
CA GLU A 57 -9.24 -2.32 1.04
C GLU A 57 -8.60 -3.18 -0.07
N PRO A 58 -7.95 -2.54 -1.06
CA PRO A 58 -7.29 -3.26 -2.13
C PRO A 58 -5.89 -3.74 -1.74
N ASP A 59 -5.56 -4.97 -2.17
CA ASP A 59 -4.18 -5.40 -2.37
C ASP A 59 -3.87 -5.60 -3.87
N THR A 60 -2.60 -5.46 -4.26
CA THR A 60 -2.12 -5.66 -5.63
C THR A 60 -0.75 -6.29 -5.64
N PHE A 61 -0.55 -7.29 -6.50
CA PHE A 61 0.75 -7.92 -6.73
C PHE A 61 1.07 -8.01 -8.21
N SER A 62 2.34 -7.82 -8.55
CA SER A 62 2.87 -7.91 -9.91
C SER A 62 3.90 -9.03 -10.06
N PHE A 63 3.79 -9.81 -11.13
CA PHE A 63 4.83 -10.73 -11.57
C PHE A 63 4.96 -10.71 -13.09
N GLY A 64 6.16 -10.41 -13.59
CA GLY A 64 6.39 -10.18 -15.02
C GLY A 64 5.58 -8.99 -15.52
N SER A 65 4.77 -9.19 -16.57
CA SER A 65 3.85 -8.17 -17.11
C SER A 65 2.45 -8.23 -16.52
N THR A 66 2.21 -9.14 -15.57
CA THR A 66 0.90 -9.36 -14.98
C THR A 66 0.77 -8.65 -13.65
N LEU A 67 -0.33 -7.92 -13.48
CA LEU A 67 -0.80 -7.29 -12.25
C LEU A 67 -2.14 -7.93 -11.89
N VAL A 68 -2.29 -8.36 -10.65
CA VAL A 68 -3.57 -8.81 -10.09
C VAL A 68 -3.86 -7.98 -8.84
N THR A 69 -5.07 -7.45 -8.74
CA THR A 69 -5.58 -6.79 -7.54
C THR A 69 -6.87 -7.43 -7.07
N ALA A 70 -7.09 -7.43 -5.76
CA ALA A 70 -8.31 -7.89 -5.12
C ALA A 70 -8.75 -6.88 -4.06
N PHE A 71 -10.06 -6.76 -3.84
CA PHE A 71 -10.66 -5.74 -2.96
C PHE A 71 -12.04 -6.19 -2.47
N GLN A 72 -12.47 -5.67 -1.33
CA GLN A 72 -13.83 -5.90 -0.82
C GLN A 72 -14.86 -5.21 -1.71
N THR A 73 -16.01 -5.84 -1.96
CA THR A 73 -17.11 -5.29 -2.77
C THR A 73 -18.45 -5.41 -2.07
N GLY A 74 -19.15 -4.28 -1.87
CA GLY A 74 -20.42 -4.21 -1.16
C GLY A 74 -20.23 -4.30 0.35
N ARG A 75 -19.63 -3.27 0.95
CA ARG A 75 -19.22 -3.24 2.37
C ARG A 75 -20.42 -3.38 3.32
N ILE A 76 -20.34 -4.29 4.29
CA ILE A 76 -21.36 -4.51 5.31
C ILE A 76 -21.00 -3.76 6.60
N PHE A 77 -21.89 -2.93 7.16
CA PHE A 77 -21.54 -2.03 8.28
C PHE A 77 -20.77 -2.70 9.46
N ASN A 78 -21.14 -3.95 9.81
CA ASN A 78 -20.56 -4.71 10.93
C ASN A 78 -19.43 -5.68 10.54
N GLY A 79 -18.83 -5.56 9.34
CA GLY A 79 -17.67 -6.38 8.94
C GLY A 79 -17.87 -7.16 7.63
N GLY A 80 -16.79 -7.26 6.86
CA GLY A 80 -16.74 -7.87 5.53
C GLY A 80 -17.59 -7.19 4.44
N SER A 81 -17.77 -7.91 3.35
CA SER A 81 -18.43 -7.44 2.14
C SER A 81 -19.27 -8.54 1.50
N SER A 82 -20.07 -8.14 0.49
CA SER A 82 -20.86 -9.08 -0.30
C SER A 82 -19.98 -10.11 -1.00
N ASP A 83 -18.84 -9.69 -1.55
CA ASP A 83 -17.84 -10.58 -2.15
C ASP A 83 -16.46 -9.89 -2.21
N ILE A 84 -15.46 -10.61 -2.71
CA ILE A 84 -14.18 -10.07 -3.14
C ILE A 84 -14.19 -9.88 -4.66
N GLY A 85 -14.01 -8.64 -5.09
CA GLY A 85 -13.75 -8.29 -6.48
C GLY A 85 -12.27 -8.47 -6.82
N TRP A 86 -11.99 -8.74 -8.09
CA TRP A 86 -10.63 -8.80 -8.62
C TRP A 86 -10.52 -8.08 -9.97
N ALA A 87 -9.33 -7.57 -10.27
CA ALA A 87 -8.99 -7.07 -11.59
C ALA A 87 -7.55 -7.45 -11.97
N THR A 88 -7.37 -7.85 -13.23
CA THR A 88 -6.12 -8.40 -13.74
C THR A 88 -5.73 -7.76 -15.07
N SER A 89 -4.47 -7.37 -15.19
CA SER A 89 -3.85 -6.96 -16.44
C SER A 89 -2.66 -7.85 -16.73
N ASN A 90 -2.57 -8.46 -17.91
CA ASN A 90 -1.39 -9.23 -18.32
C ASN A 90 -0.42 -8.44 -19.21
N ASN A 91 -0.65 -7.14 -19.39
CA ASN A 91 0.07 -6.28 -20.32
C ASN A 91 0.47 -4.94 -19.68
N ASN A 92 1.06 -5.01 -18.49
CA ASN A 92 1.61 -3.85 -17.77
C ASN A 92 0.56 -2.74 -17.54
N GLY A 93 -0.66 -3.11 -17.16
CA GLY A 93 -1.73 -2.18 -16.82
C GLY A 93 -2.40 -1.50 -18.01
N THR A 94 -2.13 -1.93 -19.25
CA THR A 94 -2.73 -1.34 -20.46
C THR A 94 -4.22 -1.67 -20.57
N THR A 95 -4.57 -2.95 -20.40
CA THR A 95 -5.97 -3.42 -20.39
C THR A 95 -6.22 -4.28 -19.16
N TRP A 96 -7.45 -4.24 -18.66
CA TRP A 96 -7.86 -4.92 -17.43
C TRP A 96 -9.11 -5.76 -17.68
N THR A 97 -9.08 -6.99 -17.19
CA THR A 97 -10.24 -7.87 -17.03
C THR A 97 -10.61 -7.89 -15.55
N LYS A 98 -11.90 -7.98 -15.23
CA LYS A 98 -12.38 -7.94 -13.84
C LYS A 98 -13.45 -9.00 -13.59
N GLY A 99 -13.67 -9.30 -12.33
CA GLY A 99 -14.75 -10.18 -11.89
C GLY A 99 -14.86 -10.23 -10.37
N PHE A 100 -15.58 -11.22 -9.88
CA PHE A 100 -15.77 -11.50 -8.46
C PHE A 100 -15.42 -12.97 -8.19
N LEU A 101 -14.99 -13.31 -6.97
CA LEU A 101 -14.56 -14.67 -6.64
C LEU A 101 -15.77 -15.63 -6.54
N PRO A 102 -15.72 -16.81 -7.18
CA PRO A 102 -16.81 -17.78 -7.09
C PRO A 102 -16.76 -18.58 -5.78
N GLY A 103 -17.92 -19.07 -5.33
CA GLY A 103 -18.01 -20.04 -4.24
C GLY A 103 -17.60 -19.52 -2.86
N THR A 104 -17.47 -18.20 -2.69
CA THR A 104 -17.09 -17.53 -1.44
C THR A 104 -18.32 -17.32 -0.56
N THR A 105 -19.13 -16.31 -0.85
CA THR A 105 -20.27 -15.91 -0.03
C THR A 105 -21.60 -16.41 -0.60
N THR A 106 -22.67 -16.30 0.18
CA THR A 106 -24.03 -16.54 -0.31
C THR A 106 -24.46 -15.59 -1.45
N PHE A 107 -23.71 -14.51 -1.68
CA PHE A 107 -23.97 -13.53 -2.75
C PHE A 107 -23.13 -13.77 -4.01
N ALA A 108 -22.05 -14.56 -3.90
CA ALA A 108 -21.18 -14.92 -5.01
C ALA A 108 -21.89 -15.75 -6.08
N ASN A 109 -21.27 -15.88 -7.25
CA ASN A 109 -21.77 -16.73 -8.33
C ASN A 109 -20.67 -17.65 -8.90
N PRO A 110 -20.81 -18.99 -8.77
CA PRO A 110 -21.81 -19.69 -7.96
C PRO A 110 -21.74 -19.31 -6.46
N PRO A 111 -22.84 -19.46 -5.71
CA PRO A 111 -22.87 -19.11 -4.29
C PRO A 111 -22.01 -20.06 -3.46
N GLY A 112 -21.34 -19.49 -2.46
CA GLY A 112 -20.63 -20.18 -1.40
C GLY A 112 -21.43 -20.24 -0.10
N SER A 113 -20.70 -20.35 1.01
CA SER A 113 -21.29 -20.57 2.35
C SER A 113 -21.05 -19.44 3.34
N PHE A 114 -20.11 -18.53 3.06
CA PHE A 114 -19.83 -17.41 3.96
C PHE A 114 -20.97 -16.36 3.88
N SER A 115 -21.36 -15.79 5.01
CA SER A 115 -22.33 -14.68 5.04
C SER A 115 -21.71 -13.35 4.61
N ALA A 116 -20.39 -13.23 4.73
CA ALA A 116 -19.58 -12.10 4.27
C ALA A 116 -18.13 -12.56 4.05
N ILE A 117 -17.31 -11.73 3.41
CA ILE A 117 -15.88 -12.00 3.20
C ILE A 117 -15.06 -10.70 3.30
N SER A 118 -13.80 -10.76 3.69
CA SER A 118 -12.95 -9.58 3.97
C SER A 118 -11.48 -9.83 3.64
N ASP A 119 -10.65 -8.81 3.84
CA ASP A 119 -9.19 -8.86 3.96
C ASP A 119 -8.48 -9.56 2.78
N PRO A 120 -8.74 -9.13 1.53
CA PRO A 120 -8.11 -9.75 0.38
C PRO A 120 -6.63 -9.38 0.29
N SER A 121 -5.78 -10.39 0.07
CA SER A 121 -4.36 -10.21 -0.29
C SER A 121 -3.96 -11.13 -1.44
N VAL A 122 -3.01 -10.68 -2.27
CA VAL A 122 -2.67 -11.30 -3.55
C VAL A 122 -1.22 -11.77 -3.54
N ALA A 123 -0.98 -13.00 -3.98
CA ALA A 123 0.35 -13.50 -4.25
C ALA A 123 0.40 -14.27 -5.58
N PHE A 124 1.61 -14.42 -6.11
CA PHE A 124 1.90 -15.32 -7.21
C PHE A 124 2.91 -16.37 -6.75
N ASP A 125 2.65 -17.64 -7.05
CA ASP A 125 3.60 -18.73 -6.88
C ASP A 125 4.22 -19.07 -8.24
N ALA A 126 5.47 -18.64 -8.44
CA ALA A 126 6.20 -18.83 -9.68
C ALA A 126 6.65 -20.28 -9.94
N ALA A 127 6.75 -21.12 -8.90
CA ALA A 127 7.09 -22.53 -9.08
C ALA A 127 5.92 -23.32 -9.66
N HIS A 128 4.69 -22.93 -9.28
CA HIS A 128 3.46 -23.57 -9.72
C HIS A 128 2.68 -22.77 -10.77
N ASN A 129 3.20 -21.60 -11.16
CA ASN A 129 2.59 -20.67 -12.13
C ASN A 129 1.11 -20.40 -11.81
N THR A 130 0.83 -20.02 -10.56
CA THR A 130 -0.54 -19.82 -10.08
C THR A 130 -0.66 -18.55 -9.23
N TRP A 131 -1.71 -17.77 -9.48
CA TRP A 131 -2.09 -16.66 -8.63
C TRP A 131 -2.97 -17.16 -7.49
N LEU A 132 -2.80 -16.53 -6.33
CA LEU A 132 -3.53 -16.81 -5.11
C LEU A 132 -4.16 -15.50 -4.64
N ILE A 133 -5.46 -15.54 -4.33
CA ILE A 133 -6.12 -14.50 -3.55
C ILE A 133 -6.50 -15.15 -2.21
N LEU A 134 -5.86 -14.69 -1.15
CA LEU A 134 -6.23 -15.02 0.22
C LEU A 134 -7.38 -14.10 0.64
N SER A 135 -8.31 -14.60 1.46
CA SER A 135 -9.41 -13.81 2.02
C SER A 135 -9.89 -14.38 3.36
N LEU A 136 -10.59 -13.56 4.13
CA LEU A 136 -11.22 -13.94 5.40
C LEU A 136 -12.73 -14.18 5.21
N GLY A 137 -13.14 -15.44 5.16
CA GLY A 137 -14.55 -15.84 5.11
C GLY A 137 -15.22 -15.71 6.48
N ILE A 138 -16.44 -15.16 6.52
CA ILE A 138 -17.16 -14.83 7.76
C ILE A 138 -18.45 -15.63 7.85
N THR A 139 -18.63 -16.33 8.96
CA THR A 139 -19.88 -16.95 9.45
C THR A 139 -20.00 -16.70 10.96
N SER A 140 -20.51 -17.66 11.74
CA SER A 140 -20.33 -17.66 13.20
C SER A 140 -18.87 -17.80 13.63
N ASN A 141 -18.02 -18.36 12.75
CA ASN A 141 -16.56 -18.39 12.87
C ASN A 141 -15.93 -17.67 11.68
N GLN A 142 -14.67 -17.28 11.82
CA GLN A 142 -13.84 -16.76 10.73
C GLN A 142 -12.99 -17.89 10.13
N THR A 143 -12.76 -17.84 8.82
CA THR A 143 -12.00 -18.83 8.08
C THR A 143 -11.08 -18.14 7.09
N VAL A 144 -9.76 -18.36 7.22
CA VAL A 144 -8.81 -17.96 6.19
C VAL A 144 -8.95 -18.93 5.03
N VAL A 145 -9.19 -18.39 3.84
CA VAL A 145 -9.33 -19.16 2.61
C VAL A 145 -8.43 -18.62 1.51
N VAL A 146 -8.10 -19.47 0.54
CA VAL A 146 -7.35 -19.09 -0.66
C VAL A 146 -8.09 -19.56 -1.91
N SER A 147 -8.38 -18.63 -2.81
CA SER A 147 -8.85 -18.91 -4.16
C SER A 147 -7.65 -18.91 -5.12
N ARG A 148 -7.53 -19.98 -5.92
CA ARG A 148 -6.40 -20.17 -6.86
C ARG A 148 -6.83 -19.86 -8.28
N SER A 149 -5.97 -19.22 -9.07
CA SER A 149 -6.24 -19.03 -10.50
C SER A 149 -6.22 -20.39 -11.23
N THR A 150 -7.20 -20.62 -12.10
CA THR A 150 -7.38 -21.88 -12.85
C THR A 150 -6.89 -21.82 -14.29
N ASP A 151 -6.39 -20.68 -14.74
CA ASP A 151 -5.99 -20.37 -16.12
C ASP A 151 -4.47 -20.21 -16.29
N SER A 152 -3.69 -21.06 -15.61
CA SER A 152 -2.25 -21.18 -15.83
C SER A 152 -1.48 -19.85 -15.70
N GLY A 153 -1.73 -19.11 -14.61
CA GLY A 153 -0.98 -17.90 -14.28
C GLY A 153 -1.49 -16.63 -14.96
N LEU A 154 -2.65 -16.67 -15.62
CA LEU A 154 -3.28 -15.48 -16.21
C LEU A 154 -4.08 -14.66 -15.19
N GLY A 155 -4.72 -15.30 -14.20
CA GLY A 155 -5.44 -14.63 -13.12
C GLY A 155 -6.79 -14.05 -13.54
N HIS A 156 -7.50 -14.68 -14.49
CA HIS A 156 -8.84 -14.28 -14.95
C HIS A 156 -9.96 -15.20 -14.50
N THR A 157 -9.62 -16.42 -14.10
CA THR A 157 -10.57 -17.44 -13.63
C THR A 157 -10.06 -18.03 -12.34
N TRP A 158 -10.97 -18.23 -11.40
CA TRP A 158 -10.64 -18.58 -10.02
C TRP A 158 -11.41 -19.83 -9.60
N SER A 159 -10.76 -20.66 -8.81
CA SER A 159 -11.38 -21.81 -8.15
C SER A 159 -12.24 -21.36 -6.97
N ASN A 160 -13.13 -22.26 -6.52
CA ASN A 160 -13.75 -22.12 -5.20
C ASN A 160 -12.67 -22.07 -4.11
N PRO A 161 -12.93 -21.37 -2.99
CA PRO A 161 -11.94 -21.18 -1.93
C PRO A 161 -11.52 -22.50 -1.27
N ILE A 162 -10.22 -22.63 -0.99
CA ILE A 162 -9.64 -23.69 -0.18
C ILE A 162 -9.41 -23.15 1.23
N THR A 163 -9.88 -23.87 2.25
CA THR A 163 -9.64 -23.50 3.65
C THR A 163 -8.17 -23.68 4.03
N VAL A 164 -7.59 -22.61 4.57
CA VAL A 164 -6.25 -22.59 5.20
C VAL A 164 -6.38 -22.89 6.69
N ALA A 165 -7.27 -22.16 7.37
CA ALA A 165 -7.52 -22.30 8.80
C ALA A 165 -8.92 -21.76 9.15
N SER A 166 -9.50 -22.27 10.24
CA SER A 166 -10.77 -21.79 10.81
C SER A 166 -10.63 -21.52 12.30
N GLY A 167 -11.35 -20.53 12.81
CA GLY A 167 -11.35 -20.16 14.22
C GLY A 167 -11.92 -18.76 14.43
N SER A 168 -11.35 -18.04 15.39
CA SER A 168 -11.52 -16.60 15.53
C SER A 168 -10.28 -15.95 14.93
N LEU A 169 -10.28 -15.69 13.64
CA LEU A 169 -9.12 -15.24 12.86
C LEU A 169 -9.41 -13.87 12.25
N ASP A 170 -8.39 -13.02 12.10
CA ASP A 170 -8.52 -11.68 11.52
C ASP A 170 -7.22 -11.23 10.83
N LYS A 171 -7.28 -10.12 10.09
CA LYS A 171 -6.15 -9.39 9.46
C LYS A 171 -5.16 -10.27 8.73
N THR A 172 -5.57 -10.75 7.57
CA THR A 172 -4.83 -11.80 6.87
C THR A 172 -3.91 -11.30 5.76
N TRP A 173 -2.75 -11.93 5.57
CA TRP A 173 -1.84 -11.65 4.45
C TRP A 173 -1.27 -12.92 3.79
N ILE A 174 -0.82 -12.81 2.53
CA ILE A 174 -0.15 -13.91 1.81
C ILE A 174 1.07 -13.44 1.03
N VAL A 175 2.10 -14.28 0.95
CA VAL A 175 3.24 -14.12 0.03
C VAL A 175 3.76 -15.48 -0.43
N CYS A 176 4.43 -15.54 -1.58
CA CYS A 176 5.16 -16.73 -2.01
C CYS A 176 6.62 -16.42 -2.32
N ASP A 177 7.48 -17.41 -2.11
CA ASP A 177 8.88 -17.37 -2.51
C ASP A 177 9.00 -17.59 -4.03
N ASN A 178 9.23 -16.48 -4.74
CA ASN A 178 9.39 -16.48 -6.19
C ASN A 178 10.85 -16.52 -6.66
N THR A 179 11.81 -16.74 -5.75
CA THR A 179 13.22 -16.79 -6.11
C THR A 179 13.64 -18.20 -6.47
N SER A 180 13.90 -18.47 -7.75
CA SER A 180 14.22 -19.82 -8.26
C SER A 180 15.47 -20.46 -7.64
N THR A 181 16.37 -19.66 -7.08
CA THR A 181 17.57 -20.11 -6.36
C THR A 181 17.36 -20.32 -4.87
N SER A 182 16.19 -19.94 -4.32
CA SER A 182 15.86 -20.15 -2.92
C SER A 182 15.67 -21.65 -2.64
N PRO A 183 16.14 -22.16 -1.48
CA PRO A 183 15.82 -23.53 -1.06
C PRO A 183 14.32 -23.76 -0.81
N PHE A 184 13.51 -22.69 -0.70
CA PHE A 184 12.07 -22.73 -0.46
C PHE A 184 11.26 -22.18 -1.63
N PHE A 185 11.83 -22.14 -2.84
CA PHE A 185 11.14 -21.70 -4.04
C PHE A 185 9.77 -22.40 -4.20
N GLY A 186 8.71 -21.62 -4.37
CA GLY A 186 7.33 -22.12 -4.45
C GLY A 186 6.66 -22.39 -3.10
N HIS A 187 7.28 -22.03 -1.97
CA HIS A 187 6.58 -22.00 -0.69
C HIS A 187 5.77 -20.70 -0.58
N CYS A 188 4.52 -20.82 -0.15
CA CYS A 188 3.64 -19.71 0.15
C CYS A 188 3.33 -19.67 1.64
N TYR A 189 3.25 -18.46 2.21
CA TYR A 189 3.06 -18.21 3.63
C TYR A 189 1.80 -17.37 3.80
N ALA A 190 0.84 -17.90 4.54
CA ALA A 190 -0.37 -17.21 4.95
C ALA A 190 -0.23 -16.77 6.40
N GLU A 191 -0.63 -15.54 6.69
CA GLU A 191 -0.61 -14.89 7.99
C GLU A 191 -2.03 -14.53 8.42
N TRP A 192 -2.25 -14.51 9.73
CA TRP A 192 -3.42 -13.93 10.39
C TRP A 192 -3.15 -13.75 11.89
N ASP A 193 -3.98 -12.95 12.56
CA ASP A 193 -4.05 -12.91 14.01
C ASP A 193 -5.28 -13.66 14.54
N ASN A 194 -5.24 -14.06 15.81
CA ASN A 194 -6.36 -14.68 16.50
C ASN A 194 -6.87 -13.78 17.63
N PRO A 195 -7.95 -13.01 17.42
CA PRO A 195 -8.40 -12.06 18.43
C PRO A 195 -9.06 -12.73 19.65
N SER A 196 -9.38 -14.03 19.60
CA SER A 196 -9.82 -14.77 20.81
C SER A 196 -8.64 -15.14 21.73
N SER A 197 -7.42 -14.99 21.23
CA SER A 197 -6.15 -15.22 21.94
C SER A 197 -5.32 -13.93 22.01
N SER A 198 -6.00 -12.78 22.19
CA SER A 198 -5.36 -11.46 22.27
C SER A 198 -4.51 -11.14 21.03
N ASP A 199 -5.07 -11.34 19.84
CA ASP A 199 -4.44 -11.09 18.53
C ASP A 199 -3.14 -11.90 18.35
N LEU A 200 -3.15 -13.17 18.77
CA LEU A 200 -1.99 -14.06 18.62
C LEU A 200 -1.69 -14.25 17.12
N LEU A 201 -0.49 -13.86 16.69
CA LEU A 201 -0.04 -14.02 15.31
C LEU A 201 0.24 -15.48 14.98
N GLN A 202 -0.31 -15.94 13.87
CA GLN A 202 -0.14 -17.31 13.39
C GLN A 202 0.17 -17.32 11.90
N MET A 203 0.91 -18.34 11.49
CA MET A 203 1.30 -18.55 10.10
C MET A 203 0.96 -19.97 9.67
N SER A 204 0.68 -20.15 8.39
CA SER A 204 0.63 -21.46 7.73
C SER A 204 1.43 -21.43 6.43
N THR A 205 1.91 -22.59 6.01
CA THR A 205 2.76 -22.73 4.82
C THR A 205 2.17 -23.74 3.86
N SER A 206 2.11 -23.36 2.59
CA SER A 206 1.86 -24.25 1.47
C SER A 206 3.14 -24.47 0.69
N THR A 207 3.35 -25.68 0.19
CA THR A 207 4.51 -26.05 -0.65
C THR A 207 4.08 -26.55 -2.03
N ASN A 208 2.81 -26.36 -2.39
CA ASN A 208 2.20 -26.96 -3.58
C ASN A 208 1.19 -26.01 -4.25
N GLY A 209 1.54 -24.72 -4.36
CA GLY A 209 0.72 -23.74 -5.05
C GLY A 209 -0.61 -23.45 -4.36
N GLY A 210 -0.65 -23.49 -3.03
CA GLY A 210 -1.85 -23.19 -2.24
C GLY A 210 -2.91 -24.31 -2.21
N LEU A 211 -2.59 -25.52 -2.67
CA LEU A 211 -3.52 -26.67 -2.65
C LEU A 211 -3.75 -27.22 -1.24
N THR A 212 -2.70 -27.28 -0.44
CA THR A 212 -2.76 -27.70 0.97
C THR A 212 -1.90 -26.81 1.84
N TRP A 213 -2.29 -26.68 3.10
CA TRP A 213 -1.69 -25.77 4.07
C TRP A 213 -1.31 -26.53 5.33
N SER A 214 -0.16 -26.19 5.93
CA SER A 214 0.30 -26.78 7.18
C SER A 214 -0.57 -26.32 8.36
N ALA A 215 -0.51 -27.06 9.47
CA ALA A 215 -1.19 -26.63 10.69
C ALA A 215 -0.70 -25.23 11.14
N PRO A 216 -1.59 -24.36 11.66
CA PRO A 216 -1.22 -23.03 12.14
C PRO A 216 -0.10 -23.07 13.17
N LYS A 217 0.89 -22.19 13.04
CA LYS A 217 2.01 -22.03 13.97
C LYS A 217 2.14 -20.59 14.43
N ALA A 218 2.15 -20.39 15.74
CA ALA A 218 2.54 -19.10 16.32
C ALA A 218 4.07 -18.93 16.31
N THR A 219 4.53 -17.72 16.62
CA THR A 219 5.94 -17.50 16.93
C THR A 219 6.37 -18.24 18.19
N VAL A 220 7.66 -18.55 18.32
CA VAL A 220 8.20 -19.24 19.51
C VAL A 220 7.99 -18.47 20.82
N LEU A 221 7.69 -17.17 20.76
CA LEU A 221 7.37 -16.32 21.90
C LEU A 221 5.89 -15.98 22.02
N GLY A 222 5.01 -16.52 21.14
CA GLY A 222 3.59 -16.20 21.12
C GLY A 222 3.36 -14.70 20.95
N ASN A 223 3.89 -14.10 19.88
CA ASN A 223 3.76 -12.66 19.66
C ASN A 223 2.33 -12.28 19.24
N HIS A 224 1.91 -11.09 19.68
CA HIS A 224 0.56 -10.57 19.50
C HIS A 224 0.56 -9.23 18.73
N GLY A 225 -0.38 -9.05 17.83
CA GLY A 225 -0.52 -7.86 16.99
C GLY A 225 -1.39 -8.09 15.76
N LEU A 226 -1.39 -7.11 14.86
CA LEU A 226 -2.25 -7.05 13.68
C LEU A 226 -1.43 -6.82 12.40
N GLY A 227 -1.98 -7.27 11.26
CA GLY A 227 -1.50 -6.96 9.92
C GLY A 227 -0.05 -7.34 9.68
N GLY A 228 0.30 -8.59 9.96
CA GLY A 228 1.60 -9.14 9.64
C GLY A 228 1.78 -9.31 8.13
N GLN A 229 2.63 -8.49 7.52
CA GLN A 229 2.86 -8.53 6.07
C GLN A 229 4.13 -9.35 5.74
N PRO A 230 4.04 -10.64 5.34
CA PRO A 230 5.22 -11.45 5.08
C PRO A 230 5.92 -11.04 3.77
N LEU A 231 7.25 -11.00 3.80
CA LEU A 231 8.12 -10.80 2.64
C LEU A 231 9.17 -11.89 2.59
N VAL A 232 9.53 -12.35 1.39
CA VAL A 232 10.55 -13.41 1.22
C VAL A 232 11.82 -12.82 0.58
N GLN A 233 12.93 -12.88 1.30
CA GLN A 233 14.24 -12.51 0.77
C GLN A 233 14.72 -13.55 -0.26
N PRO A 234 15.62 -13.19 -1.20
CA PRO A 234 16.15 -14.12 -2.21
C PRO A 234 16.77 -15.42 -1.66
N GLY A 235 17.29 -15.39 -0.43
CA GLY A 235 17.81 -16.56 0.26
C GLY A 235 16.77 -17.45 0.95
N GLY A 236 15.48 -17.13 0.85
CA GLY A 236 14.38 -17.89 1.45
C GLY A 236 14.02 -17.50 2.89
N THR A 237 14.70 -16.50 3.48
CA THR A 237 14.29 -15.93 4.77
C THR A 237 12.98 -15.17 4.60
N VAL A 238 11.97 -15.51 5.41
CA VAL A 238 10.73 -14.77 5.52
C VAL A 238 10.85 -13.75 6.65
N ILE A 239 10.47 -12.50 6.39
CA ILE A 239 10.41 -11.41 7.37
C ILE A 239 8.96 -10.94 7.41
N VAL A 240 8.38 -10.80 8.61
CA VAL A 240 6.97 -10.43 8.79
C VAL A 240 6.87 -9.22 9.72
N PRO A 241 6.91 -7.98 9.19
CA PRO A 241 6.57 -6.78 9.94
C PRO A 241 5.09 -6.76 10.30
N TYR A 242 4.76 -6.31 11.50
CA TYR A 242 3.38 -6.23 12.02
C TYR A 242 3.24 -5.08 13.02
N GLN A 243 2.00 -4.66 13.27
CA GLN A 243 1.66 -3.68 14.30
C GLN A 243 1.41 -4.39 15.63
N SER A 244 2.21 -4.11 16.65
CA SER A 244 1.91 -4.55 18.01
C SER A 244 1.13 -3.49 18.77
N THR A 245 -0.12 -3.81 19.07
CA THR A 245 -1.07 -2.95 19.77
C THR A 245 -0.74 -2.81 21.25
N ALA A 246 -0.25 -3.89 21.88
CA ALA A 246 0.14 -3.90 23.29
C ALA A 246 1.33 -2.99 23.62
N SER A 247 2.27 -2.82 22.69
CA SER A 247 3.47 -2.01 22.89
C SER A 247 3.55 -0.75 22.02
N ASN A 248 2.49 -0.40 21.29
CA ASN A 248 2.44 0.71 20.33
C ASN A 248 3.70 0.78 19.48
N SER A 249 4.01 -0.32 18.80
CA SER A 249 5.25 -0.46 18.03
C SER A 249 5.06 -1.30 16.79
N ILE A 250 5.78 -0.95 15.72
CA ILE A 250 6.03 -1.85 14.60
C ILE A 250 7.12 -2.83 15.04
N ARG A 251 6.88 -4.12 14.80
CA ARG A 251 7.77 -5.23 15.15
C ARG A 251 7.92 -6.16 13.96
N ALA A 252 8.92 -7.04 13.98
CA ALA A 252 9.05 -8.07 12.97
C ALA A 252 9.52 -9.39 13.56
N PHE A 253 9.00 -10.50 13.05
CA PHE A 253 9.54 -11.84 13.29
C PHE A 253 9.99 -12.46 11.96
N THR A 254 10.72 -13.57 12.03
CA THR A 254 11.32 -14.20 10.84
C THR A 254 11.20 -15.72 10.85
N SER A 255 11.34 -16.32 9.67
CA SER A 255 11.58 -17.74 9.48
C SER A 255 12.72 -17.93 8.49
N THR A 256 13.70 -18.78 8.82
CA THR A 256 14.84 -19.12 7.96
C THR A 256 14.79 -20.56 7.46
N ASN A 257 13.69 -21.28 7.73
CA ASN A 257 13.54 -22.71 7.48
C ASN A 257 12.22 -23.07 6.80
N GLY A 258 11.78 -22.23 5.85
CA GLY A 258 10.61 -22.50 5.03
C GLY A 258 9.30 -22.56 5.80
N GLY A 259 9.18 -21.83 6.92
CA GLY A 259 7.96 -21.81 7.75
C GLY A 259 7.84 -22.99 8.72
N ALA A 260 8.90 -23.78 8.90
CA ALA A 260 8.91 -24.85 9.89
C ALA A 260 8.82 -24.31 11.33
N SER A 261 9.40 -23.13 11.60
CA SER A 261 9.27 -22.40 12.87
C SER A 261 9.39 -20.89 12.67
N TRP A 262 8.81 -20.10 13.57
CA TRP A 262 8.82 -18.64 13.52
C TRP A 262 9.51 -18.07 14.75
N ASN A 263 10.57 -17.28 14.55
CA ASN A 263 11.37 -16.70 15.62
C ASN A 263 10.57 -15.70 16.47
N GLY A 264 11.08 -15.36 17.65
CA GLY A 264 10.53 -14.27 18.45
C GLY A 264 10.70 -12.92 17.75
N ALA A 265 9.71 -12.03 17.91
CA ALA A 265 9.72 -10.73 17.25
C ALA A 265 10.71 -9.73 17.87
N VAL A 266 11.43 -9.01 17.02
CA VAL A 266 12.23 -7.83 17.36
C VAL A 266 11.42 -6.54 17.18
N VAL A 267 11.83 -5.46 17.84
CA VAL A 267 11.22 -4.14 17.64
C VAL A 267 11.83 -3.49 16.39
N ILE A 268 10.98 -2.96 15.50
CA ILE A 268 11.40 -2.03 14.44
C ILE A 268 11.44 -0.62 15.03
N SER A 269 10.32 -0.16 15.58
CA SER A 269 10.21 1.10 16.30
C SER A 269 8.90 1.17 17.09
N SER A 270 8.89 1.88 18.22
CA SER A 270 7.62 2.44 18.75
C SER A 270 7.01 3.41 17.74
N PHE A 271 5.72 3.69 17.77
CA PHE A 271 5.07 4.73 16.96
C PHE A 271 4.20 5.64 17.84
N ASN A 272 3.90 6.83 17.31
CA ASN A 272 2.83 7.68 17.82
C ASN A 272 1.85 7.92 16.67
N ASP A 273 0.55 7.86 16.93
CA ASP A 273 -0.48 8.02 15.90
C ASP A 273 -1.44 9.17 16.25
N HIS A 274 -1.77 9.99 15.25
CA HIS A 274 -2.80 11.01 15.32
C HIS A 274 -4.13 10.45 14.78
N GLY A 275 -5.13 10.35 15.65
CA GLY A 275 -6.45 9.85 15.25
C GLY A 275 -7.25 10.89 14.47
N ILE A 276 -7.67 10.56 13.25
CA ILE A 276 -8.51 11.43 12.42
C ILE A 276 -9.99 11.17 12.75
N SER A 277 -10.73 12.21 13.11
CA SER A 277 -12.13 12.06 13.47
C SER A 277 -12.94 11.47 12.32
N SER A 278 -13.70 10.42 12.62
CA SER A 278 -14.62 9.73 11.69
C SER A 278 -13.96 9.00 10.52
N LEU A 279 -12.63 8.91 10.44
CA LEU A 279 -11.92 8.08 9.47
C LEU A 279 -11.39 6.82 10.17
N ARG A 280 -11.65 5.65 9.58
CA ARG A 280 -11.04 4.38 9.98
C ARG A 280 -9.63 4.32 9.40
N THR A 281 -8.64 4.26 10.28
CA THR A 281 -7.21 4.17 9.93
C THR A 281 -6.43 3.74 11.17
N GLU A 282 -5.30 3.07 10.96
CA GLU A 282 -4.36 2.66 11.99
C GLU A 282 -2.94 2.53 11.38
N PRO A 283 -1.87 2.54 12.19
CA PRO A 283 -0.49 2.46 11.71
C PRO A 283 -0.05 1.06 11.30
N LEU A 284 -0.85 0.38 10.46
CA LEU A 284 -0.45 -0.89 9.87
C LEU A 284 0.78 -0.70 8.98
N PRO A 285 1.73 -1.65 8.99
CA PRO A 285 2.87 -1.59 8.11
C PRO A 285 2.44 -1.82 6.66
N SER A 286 3.00 -1.03 5.74
CA SER A 286 3.11 -1.37 4.33
C SER A 286 4.56 -1.69 4.02
N ALA A 287 4.83 -2.93 3.60
CA ALA A 287 6.19 -3.44 3.49
C ALA A 287 6.50 -4.04 2.11
N GLU A 288 7.66 -3.69 1.55
CA GLU A 288 8.13 -4.23 0.27
C GLU A 288 9.64 -4.50 0.27
N ILE A 289 10.11 -5.24 -0.73
CA ILE A 289 11.50 -5.73 -0.81
C ILE A 289 12.17 -5.40 -2.15
N ASP A 290 13.43 -4.96 -2.13
CA ASP A 290 14.21 -4.72 -3.34
C ASP A 290 14.85 -5.99 -3.91
N GLY A 291 15.44 -5.89 -5.10
CA GLY A 291 16.05 -7.04 -5.80
C GLY A 291 17.24 -7.68 -5.07
N SER A 292 17.82 -7.00 -4.07
CA SER A 292 18.90 -7.55 -3.23
C SER A 292 18.39 -8.18 -1.93
N GLY A 293 17.10 -8.07 -1.66
CA GLY A 293 16.49 -8.56 -0.43
C GLY A 293 16.41 -7.54 0.71
N LYS A 294 16.69 -6.25 0.46
CA LYS A 294 16.50 -5.21 1.47
C LYS A 294 15.01 -4.90 1.62
N VAL A 295 14.51 -5.00 2.84
CA VAL A 295 13.11 -4.72 3.20
C VAL A 295 12.96 -3.25 3.57
N TYR A 296 11.84 -2.68 3.16
CA TYR A 296 11.38 -1.33 3.42
C TYR A 296 10.01 -1.43 4.08
N VAL A 297 9.82 -0.76 5.22
CA VAL A 297 8.54 -0.75 5.95
C VAL A 297 8.13 0.69 6.16
N VAL A 298 6.92 1.04 5.74
CA VAL A 298 6.31 2.37 5.88
C VAL A 298 5.04 2.27 6.71
N TRP A 299 4.82 3.24 7.60
CA TRP A 299 3.60 3.37 8.40
C TRP A 299 3.31 4.85 8.67
N GLN A 300 2.11 5.16 9.15
CA GLN A 300 1.76 6.52 9.57
C GLN A 300 2.26 6.81 10.99
N ASP A 301 2.77 8.02 11.22
CA ASP A 301 3.35 8.40 12.51
C ASP A 301 3.39 9.91 12.72
N CYS A 302 2.97 10.37 13.90
CA CYS A 302 2.92 11.80 14.24
C CYS A 302 4.13 12.29 15.06
N ARG A 303 5.16 11.45 15.32
CA ARG A 303 6.26 11.82 16.25
C ARG A 303 7.09 13.00 15.78
N PHE A 304 7.10 13.28 14.48
CA PHE A 304 7.82 14.40 13.88
C PHE A 304 6.98 15.68 13.84
N GLU A 305 5.69 15.60 14.16
CA GLU A 305 4.77 16.72 14.16
C GLU A 305 4.64 17.34 15.56
N PRO A 306 4.64 18.69 15.68
CA PRO A 306 4.45 19.36 16.96
C PRO A 306 3.15 18.92 17.64
N GLY A 307 3.25 18.39 18.86
CA GLY A 307 2.10 17.97 19.64
C GLY A 307 1.31 16.78 19.05
N CYS A 308 1.88 16.03 18.08
CA CYS A 308 1.18 14.95 17.38
C CYS A 308 -0.14 15.44 16.73
N ALA A 309 -0.11 16.64 16.13
CA ALA A 309 -1.30 17.29 15.56
C ALA A 309 -1.70 16.77 14.16
N SER A 310 -0.84 15.96 13.53
CA SER A 310 -1.08 15.27 12.26
C SER A 310 -0.12 14.09 12.10
N ASN A 311 -0.46 13.13 11.25
CA ASN A 311 0.42 12.04 10.85
C ASN A 311 1.29 12.41 9.64
N ASP A 312 2.56 12.02 9.69
CA ASP A 312 3.43 11.85 8.53
C ASP A 312 3.44 10.37 8.10
N LEU A 313 4.08 10.07 6.96
CA LEU A 313 4.56 8.73 6.67
C LEU A 313 6.04 8.61 7.03
N VAL A 314 6.40 7.50 7.69
CA VAL A 314 7.78 7.23 8.10
C VAL A 314 8.24 5.88 7.60
N MET A 315 9.55 5.70 7.47
CA MET A 315 10.15 4.51 6.90
C MET A 315 11.28 3.97 7.79
N SER A 316 11.38 2.64 7.88
CA SER A 316 12.56 1.93 8.36
C SER A 316 12.92 0.79 7.41
N THR A 317 14.19 0.38 7.39
CA THR A 317 14.71 -0.63 6.47
C THR A 317 15.53 -1.68 7.18
N SER A 318 15.61 -2.88 6.60
CA SER A 318 16.45 -3.96 7.10
C SER A 318 16.98 -4.83 5.97
N THR A 319 18.18 -5.38 6.14
CA THR A 319 18.76 -6.39 5.24
C THR A 319 18.63 -7.82 5.78
N ASN A 320 18.15 -7.99 7.02
CA ASN A 320 18.11 -9.30 7.69
C ASN A 320 16.85 -9.56 8.53
N GLY A 321 15.96 -8.57 8.67
CA GLY A 321 14.73 -8.66 9.47
C GLY A 321 14.91 -8.59 10.98
N THR A 322 16.15 -8.63 11.49
CA THR A 322 16.46 -8.60 12.93
C THR A 322 17.09 -7.29 13.40
N SER A 323 17.64 -6.50 12.49
CA SER A 323 18.24 -5.20 12.75
C SER A 323 17.67 -4.18 11.78
N TRP A 324 17.16 -3.09 12.32
CA TRP A 324 16.39 -2.10 11.57
C TRP A 324 17.07 -0.73 11.64
N SER A 325 17.00 0.03 10.56
CA SER A 325 17.48 1.41 10.56
C SER A 325 16.63 2.28 11.48
N THR A 326 17.21 3.38 11.96
CA THR A 326 16.42 4.44 12.60
C THR A 326 15.29 4.89 11.68
N VAL A 327 14.15 5.23 12.26
CA VAL A 327 12.98 5.74 11.52
C VAL A 327 13.33 7.06 10.85
N THR A 328 13.01 7.17 9.56
CA THR A 328 13.13 8.41 8.79
C THR A 328 11.78 8.84 8.27
N ARG A 329 11.44 10.11 8.47
CA ARG A 329 10.24 10.72 7.89
C ARG A 329 10.36 10.85 6.36
N VAL A 330 9.27 10.57 5.65
CA VAL A 330 9.13 10.87 4.22
C VAL A 330 8.68 12.33 4.09
N PRO A 331 9.46 13.21 3.44
CA PRO A 331 9.19 14.65 3.43
C PRO A 331 8.12 15.05 2.40
N ILE A 332 6.87 14.61 2.63
CA ILE A 332 5.74 14.85 1.74
C ILE A 332 5.28 16.33 1.81
N ASP A 333 5.10 16.84 3.02
CA ASP A 333 4.80 18.24 3.33
C ASP A 333 5.78 18.79 4.38
N PRO A 334 5.86 20.10 4.63
CA PRO A 334 6.65 20.64 5.74
C PRO A 334 6.13 20.18 7.10
N VAL A 335 7.03 19.98 8.06
CA VAL A 335 6.67 19.74 9.47
C VAL A 335 5.82 20.91 9.99
N GLY A 336 4.73 20.60 10.68
CA GLY A 336 3.76 21.58 11.18
C GLY A 336 2.72 22.02 10.15
N SER A 337 2.61 21.32 9.02
CA SER A 337 1.62 21.64 7.97
C SER A 337 0.17 21.35 8.40
N GLY A 338 -0.03 20.47 9.39
CA GLY A 338 -1.35 20.03 9.82
C GLY A 338 -2.08 19.17 8.77
N ILE A 339 -1.33 18.54 7.86
CA ILE A 339 -1.85 17.61 6.86
C ILE A 339 -1.55 16.19 7.34
N ASP A 340 -2.61 15.41 7.54
CA ASP A 340 -2.50 13.99 7.85
C ASP A 340 -2.19 13.19 6.59
N HIS A 341 -1.25 12.25 6.71
CA HIS A 341 -0.92 11.23 5.72
C HIS A 341 -1.11 9.85 6.35
N VAL A 342 -1.98 9.03 5.75
CA VAL A 342 -2.45 7.77 6.33
C VAL A 342 -2.60 6.68 5.29
N ILE A 343 -2.68 5.43 5.76
CA ILE A 343 -2.94 4.23 4.95
C ILE A 343 -1.96 4.17 3.75
N PRO A 344 -0.65 3.97 4.01
CA PRO A 344 0.34 3.90 2.95
C PRO A 344 0.23 2.61 2.13
N GLY A 345 0.50 2.70 0.82
CA GLY A 345 0.74 1.58 -0.08
C GLY A 345 2.10 1.74 -0.76
N LEU A 346 3.12 1.09 -0.22
CA LEU A 346 4.48 1.08 -0.75
C LEU A 346 4.61 0.09 -1.91
N ALA A 347 5.39 0.46 -2.91
CA ALA A 347 5.95 -0.42 -3.93
C ALA A 347 7.47 -0.29 -3.96
N VAL A 348 8.17 -1.40 -4.14
CA VAL A 348 9.61 -1.41 -4.45
C VAL A 348 9.83 -2.16 -5.75
N ASP A 349 10.55 -1.56 -6.69
CA ASP A 349 10.86 -2.19 -7.96
C ASP A 349 11.94 -3.24 -7.77
N LYS A 350 11.55 -4.52 -7.84
CA LYS A 350 12.42 -5.69 -7.68
C LYS A 350 13.53 -5.77 -8.74
N ALA A 351 13.45 -5.01 -9.85
CA ALA A 351 14.54 -4.90 -10.82
C ALA A 351 15.68 -3.95 -10.37
N THR A 352 15.51 -3.27 -9.23
CA THR A 352 16.47 -2.31 -8.67
C THR A 352 16.82 -2.67 -7.24
N SER A 353 17.92 -2.11 -6.70
CA SER A 353 18.35 -2.42 -5.33
C SER A 353 19.28 -1.37 -4.74
N GLY A 354 19.45 -1.39 -3.42
CA GLY A 354 20.43 -0.58 -2.70
C GLY A 354 20.23 0.92 -2.92
N SER A 355 21.32 1.62 -3.27
CA SER A 355 21.31 3.08 -3.49
C SER A 355 20.65 3.51 -4.79
N SER A 356 20.22 2.57 -5.65
CA SER A 356 19.43 2.83 -6.86
C SER A 356 18.03 2.23 -6.81
N ALA A 357 17.63 1.69 -5.65
CA ALA A 357 16.29 1.14 -5.45
C ALA A 357 15.22 2.20 -5.78
N ARG A 358 14.27 1.82 -6.64
CA ARG A 358 13.10 2.63 -7.00
C ARG A 358 11.92 2.30 -6.11
N LEU A 359 11.38 3.33 -5.47
CA LEU A 359 10.25 3.24 -4.55
C LEU A 359 9.11 4.11 -5.10
N GLY A 360 7.90 3.59 -5.05
CA GLY A 360 6.66 4.34 -5.25
C GLY A 360 5.81 4.24 -4.00
N LEU A 361 5.24 5.35 -3.54
CA LEU A 361 4.44 5.38 -2.32
C LEU A 361 3.15 6.14 -2.58
N ALA A 362 2.03 5.42 -2.62
CA ALA A 362 0.70 5.99 -2.61
C ALA A 362 0.16 6.04 -1.19
N PHE A 363 -0.74 6.97 -0.93
CA PHE A 363 -1.31 7.20 0.40
C PHE A 363 -2.58 8.03 0.30
N TYR A 364 -3.40 7.98 1.35
CA TYR A 364 -4.44 8.98 1.54
C TYR A 364 -3.92 10.15 2.37
N PHE A 365 -4.41 11.35 2.09
CA PHE A 365 -4.11 12.52 2.89
C PHE A 365 -5.31 13.45 3.01
N CYS A 366 -5.36 14.22 4.09
CA CYS A 366 -6.37 15.25 4.27
C CYS A 366 -5.89 16.33 5.26
N SER A 367 -6.51 17.52 5.19
CA SER A 367 -6.30 18.58 6.18
C SER A 367 -7.36 18.53 7.30
N SER A 368 -7.43 19.54 8.17
CA SER A 368 -8.30 19.56 9.35
C SER A 368 -9.81 19.32 9.10
N THR A 369 -10.35 19.64 7.93
CA THR A 369 -11.76 19.35 7.56
C THR A 369 -11.97 17.93 7.04
N CYS A 370 -10.87 17.20 6.87
CA CYS A 370 -10.70 15.90 6.24
C CYS A 370 -11.57 15.64 5.01
N GLN A 371 -11.25 16.32 3.91
CA GLN A 371 -11.66 15.86 2.58
C GLN A 371 -10.53 15.03 2.00
N LEU A 372 -10.74 13.72 1.91
CA LEU A 372 -9.72 12.75 1.60
C LEU A 372 -9.27 12.85 0.13
N GLN A 373 -7.96 12.82 -0.11
CA GLN A 373 -7.37 12.77 -1.43
C GLN A 373 -6.32 11.68 -1.48
N VAL A 374 -5.96 11.25 -2.70
CA VAL A 374 -4.88 10.28 -2.90
C VAL A 374 -3.64 11.00 -3.38
N GLY A 375 -2.54 10.79 -2.68
CA GLY A 375 -1.23 11.33 -3.01
C GLY A 375 -0.26 10.25 -3.47
N PHE A 376 0.80 10.68 -4.16
CA PHE A 376 1.91 9.83 -4.56
C PHE A 376 3.24 10.57 -4.45
N VAL A 377 4.26 9.88 -3.94
CA VAL A 377 5.66 10.29 -4.00
C VAL A 377 6.52 9.13 -4.48
N SER A 378 7.70 9.43 -5.03
CA SER A 378 8.64 8.39 -5.47
C SER A 378 10.08 8.72 -5.09
N SER A 379 10.93 7.69 -5.11
CA SER A 379 12.36 7.78 -4.89
C SER A 379 13.08 6.86 -5.87
N THR A 380 14.27 7.25 -6.32
CA THR A 380 15.16 6.43 -7.16
C THR A 380 16.46 6.04 -6.43
N ASN A 381 16.54 6.31 -5.12
CA ASN A 381 17.75 6.10 -4.32
C ASN A 381 17.46 5.51 -2.94
N GLY A 382 16.55 4.54 -2.90
CA GLY A 382 16.24 3.82 -1.67
C GLY A 382 15.60 4.68 -0.58
N GLY A 383 14.90 5.75 -0.95
CA GLY A 383 14.22 6.66 -0.03
C GLY A 383 15.11 7.73 0.61
N THR A 384 16.32 7.94 0.10
CA THR A 384 17.20 9.04 0.57
C THR A 384 16.65 10.42 0.19
N THR A 385 16.09 10.52 -1.02
CA THR A 385 15.35 11.69 -1.48
C THR A 385 14.02 11.30 -2.12
N TRP A 386 13.03 12.18 -1.99
CA TRP A 386 11.68 11.99 -2.47
C TRP A 386 11.24 13.12 -3.39
N THR A 387 10.36 12.82 -4.33
CA THR A 387 9.71 13.82 -5.18
C THR A 387 8.76 14.69 -4.35
N ALA A 388 8.39 15.86 -4.88
CA ALA A 388 7.22 16.57 -4.37
C ALA A 388 5.95 15.68 -4.53
N LYS A 389 4.98 15.88 -3.64
CA LYS A 389 3.67 15.20 -3.68
C LYS A 389 2.97 15.45 -5.02
N ASN A 390 2.52 14.37 -5.65
CA ASN A 390 1.58 14.39 -6.76
C ASN A 390 0.19 13.98 -6.26
N THR A 391 -0.81 14.85 -6.39
CA THR A 391 -2.20 14.53 -6.04
C THR A 391 -2.86 13.80 -7.21
N LEU A 392 -3.27 12.55 -7.00
CA LEU A 392 -3.84 11.70 -8.05
C LEU A 392 -5.32 11.98 -8.30
N THR A 393 -6.08 12.31 -7.27
CA THR A 393 -7.52 12.62 -7.37
C THR A 393 -7.76 14.08 -7.75
N SER A 394 -8.62 14.32 -8.74
CA SER A 394 -9.00 15.68 -9.17
C SER A 394 -9.96 16.39 -8.23
N THR A 395 -10.64 15.68 -7.34
CA THR A 395 -11.62 16.23 -6.39
C THR A 395 -11.42 15.60 -5.01
N PRO A 396 -11.31 16.41 -3.94
CA PRO A 396 -11.34 15.91 -2.56
C PRO A 396 -12.63 15.17 -2.25
N MET A 397 -12.55 14.09 -1.50
CA MET A 397 -13.67 13.23 -1.14
C MET A 397 -14.11 13.52 0.31
N PRO A 398 -15.25 14.18 0.54
CA PRO A 398 -15.86 14.21 1.87
C PRO A 398 -15.99 12.81 2.46
N LEU A 399 -15.63 12.63 3.73
CA LEU A 399 -15.74 11.32 4.39
C LEU A 399 -17.16 10.72 4.31
N ALA A 400 -18.18 11.59 4.27
CA ALA A 400 -19.59 11.21 4.09
C ALA A 400 -19.91 10.54 2.72
N TRP A 401 -18.95 10.43 1.81
CA TRP A 401 -19.08 9.69 0.54
C TRP A 401 -18.51 8.26 0.59
N LEU A 402 -17.75 7.92 1.63
CA LEU A 402 -17.07 6.62 1.77
C LEU A 402 -17.95 5.60 2.50
N ALA A 403 -17.68 4.30 2.43
CA ALA A 403 -18.42 3.30 3.20
C ALA A 403 -18.38 3.60 4.70
N ASN A 404 -19.50 3.36 5.41
CA ASN A 404 -19.58 3.54 6.86
C ASN A 404 -19.33 2.23 7.59
N THR A 405 -18.61 2.26 8.72
CA THR A 405 -18.34 1.09 9.56
C THR A 405 -18.52 1.43 11.03
N SER A 406 -18.50 0.42 11.90
CA SER A 406 -18.44 0.60 13.36
C SER A 406 -17.24 1.43 13.84
N LEU A 407 -16.19 1.57 13.02
CA LEU A 407 -14.94 2.27 13.33
C LEU A 407 -14.75 3.60 12.58
N GLY A 408 -15.77 4.03 11.81
CA GLY A 408 -15.72 5.24 10.99
C GLY A 408 -15.82 4.95 9.50
N ARG A 409 -15.51 5.97 8.70
CA ARG A 409 -15.56 5.94 7.23
C ARG A 409 -14.34 5.22 6.68
N MET A 410 -14.50 4.40 5.65
CA MET A 410 -13.48 3.42 5.25
C MET A 410 -13.21 3.49 3.75
N VAL A 411 -11.93 3.61 3.41
CA VAL A 411 -11.36 3.28 2.08
C VAL A 411 -10.59 1.96 2.10
N GLY A 412 -10.26 1.47 3.30
CA GLY A 412 -9.51 0.26 3.59
C GLY A 412 -8.68 0.45 4.86
N ASP A 413 -8.29 -0.63 5.54
CA ASP A 413 -7.25 -0.55 6.57
C ASP A 413 -5.85 -0.50 5.96
N TYR A 414 -5.72 -0.97 4.72
CA TYR A 414 -4.55 -0.88 3.87
C TYR A 414 -4.93 -0.51 2.43
N ILE A 415 -3.94 -0.05 1.69
CA ILE A 415 -3.93 -0.02 0.22
C ILE A 415 -2.60 -0.58 -0.28
N SER A 416 -2.50 -0.83 -1.58
CA SER A 416 -1.31 -1.44 -2.14
C SER A 416 -0.89 -0.78 -3.46
N THR A 417 0.41 -0.87 -3.74
CA THR A 417 1.02 -0.37 -4.98
C THR A 417 1.96 -1.45 -5.51
N SER A 418 1.87 -1.75 -6.80
CA SER A 418 2.74 -2.73 -7.45
C SER A 418 3.54 -2.12 -8.60
N PHE A 419 4.70 -2.71 -8.92
CA PHE A 419 5.53 -2.28 -10.05
C PHE A 419 5.33 -3.17 -11.27
N SER A 420 5.06 -2.57 -12.43
CA SER A 420 5.08 -3.29 -13.71
C SER A 420 5.83 -2.48 -14.74
N ASN A 421 6.80 -3.11 -15.40
CA ASN A 421 7.63 -2.47 -16.43
C ASN A 421 8.25 -1.11 -16.00
N GLY A 422 8.69 -1.00 -14.74
CA GLY A 422 9.30 0.20 -14.18
C GLY A 422 8.33 1.34 -13.83
N HIS A 423 7.02 1.12 -13.92
CA HIS A 423 5.98 2.04 -13.49
C HIS A 423 5.26 1.53 -12.25
N ALA A 424 4.85 2.44 -11.36
CA ALA A 424 4.05 2.11 -10.19
C ALA A 424 2.54 2.16 -10.49
N PHE A 425 1.81 1.13 -10.08
CA PHE A 425 0.37 0.98 -10.21
C PHE A 425 -0.25 0.89 -8.81
N PRO A 426 -0.53 2.03 -8.17
CA PRO A 426 -1.33 2.04 -6.94
C PRO A 426 -2.77 1.64 -7.28
N VAL A 427 -3.40 0.91 -6.37
CA VAL A 427 -4.83 0.60 -6.43
C VAL A 427 -5.48 1.17 -5.17
N PHE A 428 -6.55 1.96 -5.35
CA PHE A 428 -7.17 2.72 -4.27
C PHE A 428 -8.65 3.01 -4.55
N ALA A 429 -9.44 3.14 -3.49
CA ALA A 429 -10.83 3.55 -3.57
C ALA A 429 -10.95 5.05 -3.89
N VAL A 430 -11.88 5.39 -4.78
CA VAL A 430 -12.28 6.77 -5.08
C VAL A 430 -13.79 6.88 -5.01
N ALA A 431 -14.28 7.92 -4.35
CA ALA A 431 -15.69 8.19 -4.16
C ALA A 431 -16.13 9.51 -4.80
N THR A 432 -17.38 9.54 -5.27
CA THR A 432 -18.12 10.77 -5.56
C THR A 432 -19.36 10.88 -4.69
N ALA A 433 -20.08 12.00 -4.79
CA ALA A 433 -21.32 12.20 -4.06
C ALA A 433 -22.28 11.01 -4.22
N PRO A 434 -22.87 10.51 -3.11
CA PRO A 434 -23.87 9.45 -3.15
C PRO A 434 -25.18 9.94 -3.79
N SER A 435 -25.98 9.00 -4.28
CA SER A 435 -27.34 9.25 -4.74
C SER A 435 -28.33 8.69 -3.74
N GLY A 436 -28.96 9.56 -2.94
CA GLY A 436 -29.77 9.13 -1.80
C GLY A 436 -28.93 8.37 -0.77
N SER A 437 -29.31 7.14 -0.47
CA SER A 437 -28.56 6.23 0.43
C SER A 437 -27.52 5.37 -0.29
N THR A 438 -27.42 5.45 -1.62
CA THR A 438 -26.51 4.61 -2.41
C THR A 438 -25.20 5.35 -2.61
N PHE A 439 -24.09 4.71 -2.25
CA PHE A 439 -22.76 5.28 -2.39
C PHE A 439 -22.32 5.38 -3.85
N ASN A 440 -21.14 5.96 -4.07
CA ASN A 440 -20.42 5.81 -5.34
C ASN A 440 -18.93 5.80 -5.06
N GLU A 441 -18.47 4.74 -4.42
CA GLU A 441 -17.09 4.46 -4.05
C GLU A 441 -16.65 3.19 -4.80
N ALA A 442 -15.66 3.34 -5.67
CA ALA A 442 -15.23 2.29 -6.58
C ALA A 442 -13.70 2.18 -6.61
N MET A 443 -13.20 1.08 -7.15
CA MET A 443 -11.77 0.80 -7.19
C MET A 443 -11.12 1.37 -8.45
N PHE A 444 -10.01 2.10 -8.28
CA PHE A 444 -9.28 2.77 -9.36
C PHE A 444 -7.78 2.44 -9.32
N THR A 445 -7.14 2.62 -10.47
CA THR A 445 -5.70 2.78 -10.61
C THR A 445 -5.42 3.98 -11.53
N VAL A 446 -4.16 4.20 -11.90
CA VAL A 446 -3.74 5.24 -12.85
C VAL A 446 -3.54 4.66 -14.26
N VAL A 447 -3.97 5.39 -15.29
CA VAL A 447 -3.75 5.01 -16.68
C VAL A 447 -2.24 4.97 -16.96
N SER A 448 -1.75 3.87 -17.54
CA SER A 448 -0.34 3.64 -17.92
C SER A 448 0.68 3.60 -16.78
N GLY A 449 0.27 3.66 -15.51
CA GLY A 449 1.18 3.64 -14.36
C GLY A 449 1.93 4.96 -14.15
N LEU A 450 2.46 5.15 -12.94
CA LEU A 450 3.21 6.33 -12.54
C LEU A 450 4.70 6.13 -12.78
N THR A 451 5.32 7.08 -13.46
CA THR A 451 6.78 7.12 -13.64
C THR A 451 7.46 7.44 -12.31
N ILE A 452 8.52 6.70 -12.00
CA ILE A 452 9.39 7.00 -10.84
C ILE A 452 10.41 8.04 -11.24
N ALA A 453 10.41 9.15 -10.51
CA ALA A 453 11.32 10.26 -10.73
C ALA A 453 12.31 10.42 -9.57
N GLN A 454 13.45 11.02 -9.88
CA GLN A 454 14.45 11.36 -8.87
C GLN A 454 13.90 12.43 -7.93
N GLY A 455 13.97 12.16 -6.64
CA GLY A 455 13.55 13.09 -5.59
C GLY A 455 14.58 14.19 -5.32
N THR A 456 14.09 15.36 -4.91
CA THR A 456 14.91 16.51 -4.47
C THR A 456 14.74 16.81 -2.98
N LEU A 457 13.69 16.31 -2.34
CA LEU A 457 13.40 16.51 -0.92
C LEU A 457 14.16 15.46 -0.11
N LYS A 458 15.08 15.89 0.77
CA LYS A 458 15.91 14.98 1.57
C LYS A 458 15.14 14.44 2.78
N ALA A 459 15.21 13.14 3.00
CA ALA A 459 14.73 12.49 4.21
C ALA A 459 15.81 12.47 5.32
N GLY A 460 15.39 12.30 6.57
CA GLY A 460 16.29 11.96 7.69
C GLY A 460 16.96 13.12 8.43
N ALA A 461 16.61 14.38 8.13
CA ALA A 461 17.09 15.54 8.88
C ALA A 461 16.12 16.04 9.97
N ASP A 462 14.89 15.50 9.99
CA ASP A 462 13.83 15.92 10.90
C ASP A 462 14.08 15.42 12.33
N ARG A 463 13.69 16.24 13.32
CA ARG A 463 13.81 15.89 14.74
C ARG A 463 12.48 15.34 15.24
N VAL A 464 12.54 14.39 16.16
CA VAL A 464 11.36 13.95 16.91
C VAL A 464 10.85 15.12 17.76
N LEU A 465 9.58 15.50 17.59
CA LEU A 465 8.93 16.62 18.27
C LEU A 465 7.84 16.17 19.26
N SER A 466 7.33 14.95 19.13
CA SER A 466 6.38 14.36 20.08
C SER A 466 6.86 13.00 20.54
N THR A 467 6.84 12.80 21.86
CA THR A 467 7.04 11.50 22.53
C THR A 467 5.76 10.99 23.18
N ALA A 468 4.65 11.74 23.05
CA ALA A 468 3.38 11.38 23.64
C ALA A 468 2.67 10.33 22.78
N THR A 469 2.40 9.17 23.36
CA THR A 469 1.42 8.22 22.83
C THR A 469 0.04 8.85 22.94
N SER A 470 -0.60 9.17 21.81
CA SER A 470 -2.01 9.52 21.79
C SER A 470 -2.81 8.32 22.35
N THR A 471 -3.46 8.53 23.49
CA THR A 471 -4.31 7.52 24.14
C THR A 471 -5.66 7.45 23.44
N ARG A 472 -5.71 6.82 22.27
CA ARG A 472 -6.91 6.05 21.91
C ARG A 472 -6.60 4.58 22.15
N GLY A 473 -7.49 3.92 22.87
CA GLY A 473 -7.55 2.46 22.80
C GLY A 473 -7.66 2.11 21.33
N ILE A 474 -6.67 1.37 20.84
CA ILE A 474 -6.73 0.76 19.51
C ILE A 474 -8.05 -0.01 19.52
N TYR A 475 -9.00 0.44 18.70
CA TYR A 475 -10.32 -0.17 18.64
C TYR A 475 -10.18 -1.50 17.91
N ILE A 476 -9.71 -2.52 18.64
CA ILE A 476 -9.79 -3.91 18.23
C ILE A 476 -11.23 -4.36 18.51
N VAL A 477 -12.16 -4.03 17.63
CA VAL A 477 -13.48 -4.68 17.60
C VAL A 477 -13.98 -4.78 16.15
N ARG A 478 -13.59 -5.90 15.54
CA ARG A 478 -14.27 -6.76 14.54
C ARG A 478 -15.47 -6.17 13.80
#